data_AF-A0A955QIB7-F1
#
_entry.id   AF-A0A955QIB7-F1
#
_cell.length_a   1.000
_cell.length_b   1.000
_cell.length_c   1.000
_cell.angle_alpha   90.00
_cell.angle_beta   90.00
_cell.angle_gamma   90.00
#
_symmetry.space_group_name_H-M   'P 1'
#
loop_
_entity.id
_entity.type
_entity.pdbx_description
1 polymer ?
#
loop_
_entity_poly.entity_id
_entity_poly.type
_entity_poly.pdbx_seq_one_letter_code
_entity_poly.pdbx_strand_id
1 'polypeptide(L)'
;MKKQRANIGFGEELEQLDPTNFQPSKGQGTTIAPPVPKEEIKTVAEENGFTSREAPPKQNKIKETRTRFVHRTGRDAQFNNKVHPEVKKAYENIRGETGKPMGLILEEALTVYQRELQGAGSQASAK
;
A
#
# COMPACT_ATOMS: atom_id res chain seq x y z
N MET A 1 56.01 2.70 -15.15
CA MET A 1 55.84 4.14 -14.81
C MET A 1 55.07 4.24 -13.50
N LYS A 2 55.64 4.85 -12.46
CA LYS A 2 54.94 5.06 -11.18
C LYS A 2 53.87 6.14 -11.39
N LYS A 3 52.60 5.80 -11.13
CA LYS A 3 51.48 6.75 -11.23
C LYS A 3 51.51 7.67 -10.01
N GLN A 4 52.10 8.86 -10.16
CA GLN A 4 52.10 9.89 -9.14
C GLN A 4 50.78 10.67 -9.23
N ARG A 5 50.02 10.72 -8.13
CA ARG A 5 48.75 11.47 -8.06
C ARG A 5 49.03 12.97 -7.99
N ALA A 6 48.22 13.77 -8.66
CA ALA A 6 48.30 15.23 -8.61
C ALA A 6 48.04 15.73 -7.18
N ASN A 7 48.87 16.66 -6.70
CA ASN A 7 48.69 17.30 -5.40
C ASN A 7 47.53 18.30 -5.49
N ILE A 8 46.50 18.08 -4.68
CA ILE A 8 45.26 18.87 -4.64
C ILE A 8 45.27 19.96 -3.54
N GLY A 9 46.43 20.25 -2.93
CA GLY A 9 46.60 21.37 -2.00
C GLY A 9 46.25 21.08 -0.54
N PHE A 10 45.84 19.85 -0.20
CA PHE A 10 45.46 19.45 1.16
C PHE A 10 46.56 18.72 1.94
N GLY A 11 47.79 18.63 1.40
CA GLY A 11 48.87 17.84 2.01
C GLY A 11 49.31 18.37 3.38
N GLU A 12 49.50 19.69 3.50
CA GLU A 12 50.04 20.32 4.71
C GLU A 12 49.04 20.32 5.88
N GLU A 13 47.75 20.47 5.61
CA GLU A 13 46.68 20.43 6.62
C GLU A 13 46.45 19.01 7.16
N LEU A 14 46.67 17.98 6.33
CA LEU A 14 46.57 16.58 6.74
C LEU A 14 47.75 16.14 7.62
N GLU A 15 48.93 16.73 7.46
CA GLU A 15 50.09 16.48 8.31
C GLU A 15 49.93 17.08 9.72
N GLN A 16 49.10 18.11 9.85
CA GLN A 16 48.78 18.77 11.13
C GLN A 16 47.56 18.17 11.83
N LEU A 17 46.80 17.31 11.15
CA LEU A 17 45.59 16.70 11.69
C LEU A 17 45.97 15.56 12.66
N ASP A 18 45.81 15.80 13.96
CA ASP A 18 45.98 14.77 14.97
C ASP A 18 44.72 13.88 15.06
N PRO A 19 44.77 12.61 14.61
CA PRO A 19 43.62 11.70 14.67
C PRO A 19 43.20 11.35 16.10
N THR A 20 44.02 11.68 17.10
CA THR A 20 43.75 11.44 18.52
C THR A 20 42.66 12.36 19.06
N ASN A 21 42.50 13.55 18.47
CA ASN A 21 41.47 14.53 18.85
C ASN A 21 40.04 14.11 18.51
N PHE A 22 39.87 13.09 17.65
CA PHE A 22 38.57 12.53 17.30
C PHE A 22 38.13 11.39 18.22
N GLN A 23 38.90 11.11 19.28
CA GLN A 23 38.54 10.06 20.22
C GLN A 23 37.35 10.52 21.07
N PRO A 24 36.30 9.69 21.20
CA PRO A 24 35.18 10.02 22.05
C PRO A 24 35.70 10.31 23.46
N SER A 25 35.35 11.46 24.02
CA SER A 25 35.78 11.81 25.37
C SER A 25 35.35 10.68 26.30
N LYS A 26 36.31 10.00 26.93
CA LYS A 26 36.04 8.97 27.93
C LYS A 26 35.48 9.64 29.17
N GLY A 27 34.17 9.85 29.16
CA GLY A 27 33.34 10.20 30.31
C GLY A 27 33.98 11.14 31.32
N GLN A 28 34.08 12.44 30.98
CA GLN A 28 33.71 13.39 32.02
C GLN A 28 32.18 13.33 32.08
N GLY A 29 31.69 12.63 33.10
CA GLY A 29 30.27 12.59 33.43
C GLY A 29 29.78 14.01 33.68
N THR A 30 29.37 14.69 32.62
CA THR A 30 28.24 15.60 32.74
C THR A 30 27.12 14.72 33.26
N THR A 31 26.59 15.05 34.41
CA THR A 31 25.34 14.48 34.91
C THR A 31 24.30 14.71 33.82
N ILE A 32 24.14 13.73 32.92
CA ILE A 32 23.12 13.74 31.88
C ILE A 32 21.83 13.69 32.67
N ALA A 33 21.22 14.85 32.87
CA ALA A 33 19.90 14.95 33.45
C ALA A 33 18.99 13.96 32.71
N PRO A 34 18.09 13.28 33.42
CA PRO A 34 17.17 12.37 32.76
C PRO A 34 16.51 13.10 31.58
N PRO A 35 16.39 12.45 30.41
CA PRO A 35 15.83 13.09 29.25
C PRO A 35 14.44 13.64 29.60
N VAL A 36 14.26 14.93 29.33
CA VAL A 36 13.01 15.65 29.60
C VAL A 36 11.85 14.90 28.93
N PRO A 37 10.69 14.74 29.60
CA PRO A 37 9.53 14.09 29.02
C PRO A 37 9.17 14.69 27.66
N LYS A 38 8.86 13.83 26.69
CA LYS A 38 8.52 14.26 25.32
C LYS A 38 7.33 15.22 25.27
N GLU A 39 6.46 15.18 26.27
CA GLU A 39 5.31 16.06 26.40
C GLU A 39 5.73 17.50 26.72
N GLU A 40 6.66 17.68 27.66
CA GLU A 40 7.21 19.01 28.00
C GLU A 40 7.98 19.63 26.82
N ILE A 41 8.66 18.81 26.02
CA ILE A 41 9.34 19.27 24.80
C ILE A 41 8.31 19.74 23.76
N LYS A 42 7.17 19.05 23.65
CA LYS A 42 6.09 19.42 22.72
C LYS A 42 5.42 20.72 23.13
N THR A 43 5.14 20.92 24.41
CA THR A 43 4.51 22.16 24.90
C THR A 43 5.43 23.36 24.65
N VAL A 44 6.72 23.25 24.97
CA VAL A 44 7.70 24.32 24.72
C VAL A 44 7.86 24.59 23.22
N ALA A 45 7.88 23.55 22.38
CA ALA A 45 7.96 23.71 20.93
C ALA A 45 6.72 24.45 20.37
N GLU A 46 5.52 24.09 20.82
CA GLU A 46 4.27 24.73 20.42
C GLU A 46 4.19 26.20 20.87
N GLU A 47 4.59 26.50 22.11
CA GLU A 47 4.68 27.88 22.64
C GLU A 47 5.64 28.76 21.82
N ASN A 48 6.69 28.18 21.26
CA ASN A 48 7.66 28.87 20.41
C ASN A 48 7.31 28.82 18.91
N GLY A 49 6.10 28.35 18.56
CA GLY A 49 5.61 28.32 17.18
C GLY A 49 6.17 27.19 16.31
N PHE A 50 6.85 26.20 16.90
CA PHE A 50 7.31 25.00 16.21
C PHE A 50 6.22 23.93 16.21
N THR A 51 5.25 24.07 15.31
CA THR A 51 4.19 23.07 15.11
C THR A 51 4.73 21.81 14.41
N SER A 52 4.41 20.63 14.96
CA SER A 52 4.78 19.35 14.34
C SER A 52 4.08 19.15 12.99
N ARG A 53 4.82 18.62 12.01
CA ARG A 53 4.28 18.19 10.71
C ARG A 53 3.82 16.73 10.70
N GLU A 54 3.95 16.03 11.84
CA GLU A 54 3.46 14.67 11.94
C GLU A 54 1.95 14.64 11.75
N ALA A 55 1.49 13.79 10.82
CA ALA A 55 0.06 13.57 10.67
C ALA A 55 -0.49 12.99 11.99
N PRO A 56 -1.65 13.45 12.48
CA PRO A 56 -2.27 12.86 13.65
C PRO A 56 -2.45 11.36 13.41
N PRO A 57 -2.34 10.52 14.47
CA PRO A 57 -2.52 9.08 14.33
C PRO A 57 -3.86 8.84 13.64
N LYS A 58 -3.81 8.25 12.44
CA LYS A 58 -5.01 7.93 11.68
C LYS A 58 -5.89 7.08 12.58
N GLN A 59 -7.05 7.60 12.96
CA GLN A 59 -8.12 6.78 13.51
C GLN A 59 -8.42 5.73 12.45
N ASN A 60 -7.96 4.50 12.67
CA ASN A 60 -8.21 3.37 11.81
C ASN A 60 -9.71 3.12 11.84
N LYS A 61 -10.46 3.79 10.95
CA LYS A 61 -11.81 3.35 10.61
C LYS A 61 -11.62 1.91 10.16
N ILE A 62 -12.13 0.97 10.94
CA ILE A 62 -12.16 -0.46 10.60
C ILE A 62 -12.93 -0.53 9.28
N LYS A 63 -12.19 -0.54 8.16
CA LYS A 63 -12.79 -0.88 6.88
C LYS A 63 -13.19 -2.33 7.06
N GLU A 64 -14.49 -2.60 7.02
CA GLU A 64 -15.02 -3.96 7.00
C GLU A 64 -14.17 -4.78 6.04
N THR A 65 -13.40 -5.72 6.60
CA THR A 65 -12.46 -6.52 5.84
C THR A 65 -13.30 -7.38 4.91
N ARG A 66 -13.46 -6.95 3.65
CA ARG A 66 -14.14 -7.75 2.63
C ARG A 66 -13.49 -9.12 2.64
N THR A 67 -14.27 -10.13 3.02
CA THR A 67 -13.83 -11.51 3.11
C THR A 67 -13.28 -11.92 1.76
N ARG A 68 -12.02 -12.38 1.75
CA ARG A 68 -11.39 -12.86 0.52
C ARG A 68 -12.02 -14.21 0.16
N PHE A 69 -12.86 -14.21 -0.87
CA PHE A 69 -13.44 -15.41 -1.44
C PHE A 69 -12.40 -16.10 -2.33
N VAL A 70 -11.72 -17.09 -1.77
CA VAL A 70 -10.79 -17.94 -2.51
C VAL A 70 -11.53 -19.22 -2.91
N HIS A 71 -11.79 -19.38 -4.20
CA HIS A 71 -12.38 -20.61 -4.73
C HIS A 71 -11.40 -21.28 -5.69
N ARG A 72 -11.18 -22.59 -5.55
CA ARG A 72 -10.43 -23.40 -6.52
C ARG A 72 -11.44 -24.12 -7.41
N THR A 73 -11.72 -23.59 -8.59
CA THR A 73 -12.81 -24.10 -9.44
C THR A 73 -12.37 -24.59 -10.82
N GLY A 74 -11.07 -24.65 -11.10
CA GLY A 74 -10.55 -25.09 -12.41
C GLY A 74 -10.89 -24.16 -13.58
N ARG A 75 -11.41 -22.94 -13.32
CA ARG A 75 -11.67 -21.91 -14.33
C ARG A 75 -10.39 -21.12 -14.53
N ASP A 76 -9.71 -21.34 -15.65
CA ASP A 76 -8.39 -20.80 -16.00
C ASP A 76 -8.45 -19.67 -17.04
N ALA A 77 -9.51 -19.61 -17.84
CA ALA A 77 -9.73 -18.56 -18.84
C ALA A 77 -10.28 -17.27 -18.23
N GLN A 78 -9.64 -16.13 -18.53
CA GLN A 78 -10.11 -14.80 -18.15
C GLN A 78 -11.09 -14.26 -19.20
N PHE A 79 -12.26 -13.79 -18.76
CA PHE A 79 -13.22 -13.08 -19.59
C PHE A 79 -13.22 -11.58 -19.24
N ASN A 80 -12.62 -10.75 -20.11
CA ASN A 80 -12.50 -9.33 -19.87
C ASN A 80 -13.56 -8.57 -20.67
N ASN A 81 -14.53 -7.95 -20.00
CA ASN A 81 -15.61 -7.21 -20.65
C ASN A 81 -15.85 -5.87 -19.94
N LYS A 82 -16.20 -4.85 -20.71
CA LYS A 82 -16.65 -3.55 -20.19
C LYS A 82 -18.16 -3.59 -19.99
N VAL A 83 -18.61 -3.30 -18.78
CA VAL A 83 -20.03 -3.26 -18.43
C VAL A 83 -20.36 -1.95 -17.72
N HIS A 84 -21.63 -1.57 -17.72
CA HIS A 84 -22.10 -0.45 -16.92
C HIS A 84 -21.86 -0.71 -15.42
N PRO A 85 -21.59 0.34 -14.61
CA PRO A 85 -21.37 0.19 -13.17
C PRO A 85 -22.52 -0.49 -12.43
N GLU A 86 -23.76 -0.24 -12.87
CA GLU A 86 -24.98 -0.82 -12.29
C GLU A 86 -25.02 -2.35 -12.47
N VAL A 87 -24.68 -2.83 -13.68
CA VAL A 87 -24.60 -4.26 -13.99
C VAL A 87 -23.51 -4.93 -13.14
N LYS A 88 -22.36 -4.28 -13.01
CA LYS A 88 -21.28 -4.77 -12.14
C LYS A 88 -21.74 -4.89 -10.69
N LYS A 89 -22.45 -3.89 -10.17
CA LYS A 89 -22.98 -3.89 -8.81
C LYS A 89 -24.01 -5.02 -8.61
N ALA A 90 -24.95 -5.18 -9.54
CA ALA A 90 -25.93 -6.27 -9.49
C ALA A 90 -25.24 -7.65 -9.47
N TYR A 91 -24.20 -7.82 -10.30
CA TYR A 91 -23.43 -9.06 -10.35
C TYR A 91 -22.67 -9.36 -9.05
N GLU A 92 -22.08 -8.33 -8.42
CA GLU A 92 -21.46 -8.44 -7.10
C GLU A 92 -22.48 -8.79 -5.99
N ASN A 93 -23.69 -8.23 -6.05
CA ASN A 93 -24.77 -8.52 -5.10
C ASN A 93 -25.26 -9.97 -5.21
N ILE A 94 -25.54 -10.46 -6.42
CA ILE A 94 -25.97 -11.85 -6.66
C ILE A 94 -24.92 -12.82 -6.10
N ARG A 95 -23.65 -12.50 -6.30
CA ARG A 95 -22.55 -13.26 -5.70
C ARG A 95 -22.56 -13.22 -4.17
N GLY A 96 -22.81 -12.06 -3.56
CA GLY A 96 -22.91 -11.92 -2.12
C GLY A 96 -24.04 -12.75 -1.52
N GLU A 97 -25.20 -12.77 -2.19
CA GLU A 97 -26.39 -13.51 -1.77
C GLU A 97 -26.25 -15.03 -1.95
N THR A 98 -25.68 -15.46 -3.08
CA THR A 98 -25.57 -16.89 -3.42
C THR A 98 -24.31 -17.55 -2.88
N GLY A 99 -23.27 -16.78 -2.53
CA GLY A 99 -21.95 -17.30 -2.18
C GLY A 99 -21.21 -17.98 -3.34
N LYS A 100 -21.74 -17.92 -4.57
CA LYS A 100 -21.16 -18.57 -5.74
C LYS A 100 -19.98 -17.76 -6.30
N PRO A 101 -18.96 -18.42 -6.90
CA PRO A 101 -17.91 -17.71 -7.64
C PRO A 101 -18.51 -17.04 -8.88
N MET A 102 -18.01 -15.85 -9.24
CA MET A 102 -18.50 -15.08 -10.39
C MET A 102 -18.62 -15.93 -11.66
N GLY A 103 -17.57 -16.68 -12.03
CA GLY A 103 -17.58 -17.49 -13.24
C GLY A 103 -18.77 -18.48 -13.33
N LEU A 104 -19.19 -19.08 -12.21
CA LEU A 104 -20.34 -19.97 -12.19
C LEU A 104 -21.67 -19.22 -12.45
N ILE A 105 -21.82 -18.03 -11.87
CA ILE A 105 -23.00 -17.19 -12.07
C ILE A 105 -23.13 -16.81 -13.55
N LEU A 106 -22.01 -16.49 -14.19
CA LEU A 106 -21.98 -16.17 -15.63
C LEU A 106 -22.36 -17.38 -16.50
N GLU A 107 -21.86 -18.57 -16.20
CA GLU A 107 -22.20 -19.82 -16.90
C GLU A 107 -23.70 -20.15 -16.81
N GLU A 108 -24.28 -20.03 -15.61
CA GLU A 108 -25.71 -20.23 -15.38
C GLU A 108 -26.54 -19.20 -16.16
N ALA A 109 -26.16 -17.93 -16.11
CA ALA A 109 -26.83 -16.85 -16.85
C ALA A 109 -26.76 -17.07 -18.38
N LEU A 110 -25.61 -17.50 -18.90
CA LEU A 110 -25.45 -17.81 -20.33
C LEU A 110 -26.32 -19.01 -20.74
N THR A 111 -26.44 -20.02 -19.90
CA THR A 111 -27.29 -21.20 -20.18
C THR A 111 -28.75 -20.80 -20.30
N VAL A 112 -29.24 -19.92 -19.40
CA VAL A 112 -30.62 -19.39 -19.47
C VAL A 112 -30.80 -18.55 -20.73
N TYR A 113 -29.86 -17.63 -21.02
CA TYR A 113 -29.92 -16.77 -22.19
C TYR A 113 -29.92 -17.56 -23.52
N GLN A 114 -29.09 -18.61 -23.62
CA GLN A 114 -29.08 -19.50 -24.78
C GLN A 114 -30.40 -20.25 -24.96
N ARG A 115 -30.99 -20.73 -23.86
CA ARG A 115 -32.31 -21.38 -23.89
C ARG A 115 -33.39 -20.45 -24.40
N GLU A 116 -33.40 -19.20 -23.94
CA GLU A 116 -34.36 -18.18 -24.38
C GLU A 116 -34.18 -17.84 -25.86
N LEU A 117 -32.95 -17.72 -26.35
CA LEU A 117 -32.69 -17.50 -27.78
C LEU A 117 -33.17 -18.67 -28.65
N GLN A 118 -32.94 -19.91 -28.23
CA GLN A 118 -33.41 -21.09 -28.95
C GLN A 118 -34.94 -21.20 -28.95
N GLY A 119 -35.58 -20.88 -27.81
CA GLY A 119 -37.04 -20.80 -27.70
C GLY A 119 -37.65 -19.67 -28.54
N ALA A 120 -37.02 -18.50 -28.60
CA ALA A 120 -37.46 -17.37 -29.41
C ALA A 120 -37.27 -17.62 -30.92
N GLY A 121 -36.18 -18.27 -31.33
CA GLY A 121 -35.95 -18.68 -32.71
C GLY A 121 -36.97 -19.71 -33.22
N SER A 122 -37.45 -20.60 -32.34
CA SER A 122 -38.53 -21.55 -32.63
C SER A 122 -39.88 -20.86 -32.87
N GLN A 123 -40.16 -19.73 -32.21
CA GLN A 123 -41.40 -18.97 -32.37
C GLN A 123 -41.36 -18.02 -33.59
N ALA A 124 -40.16 -17.59 -34.01
CA ALA A 124 -39.99 -16.74 -35.20
C ALA A 124 -40.10 -17.51 -36.53
N SER A 125 -39.79 -18.81 -36.53
CA SER A 125 -39.84 -19.65 -37.75
C SER A 125 -41.21 -20.31 -38.02
N ALA A 126 -42.20 -20.09 -37.14
CA ALA A 126 -43.55 -20.65 -37.23
C ALA A 126 -44.60 -19.63 -37.71
N LYS A 127 -44.17 -18.49 -38.25
CA LYS A 127 -45.03 -17.47 -38.87
C LYS A 127 -44.74 -17.32 -40.35
#